data_AF-A0A9P1DEY4-F1
#
_entry.id   AF-A0A9P1DEY4-F1
#
_cell.length_a   1.000
_cell.length_b   1.000
_cell.length_c   1.000
_cell.angle_alpha   90.00
_cell.angle_beta   90.00
_cell.angle_gamma   90.00
#
_symmetry.space_group_name_H-M   'P 1'
#
loop_
_entity.id
_entity.type
_entity.pdbx_description
1 polymer ?
#
loop_
_entity_poly.entity_id
_entity_poly.type
_entity_poly.pdbx_seq_one_letter_code
_entity_poly.pdbx_strand_id
1 'polypeptide(L)'
;MNHKFPSFQILVFKDVDKGHVSLQIPENGKLREDFHRLKEQFLNETLEANYQIDERIQKYTREDNCDDGKFLPIMKHRLAVNIFVVTGFHRHVGFVGDYYADPGLATMSWKSGEAFGRPRQHMIMSVVNVFTSMRQPLLKEDYTHLFKGLENEEGLTKAWRNFQANLQEVEEEIDRRNEKREIKNINMSPKVVESAVSK
;
A
#
# COMPACT_ATOMS: atom_id res chain seq x y z
N MET A 1 -19.28 -19.07 26.78
CA MET A 1 -18.55 -19.88 25.77
C MET A 1 -17.31 -19.09 25.39
N ASN A 2 -16.14 -19.59 25.76
CA ASN A 2 -14.84 -18.95 25.56
C ASN A 2 -14.26 -19.39 24.21
N HIS A 3 -14.35 -18.56 23.18
CA HIS A 3 -13.55 -18.76 21.97
C HIS A 3 -12.15 -18.14 22.20
N LYS A 4 -11.20 -18.99 22.58
CA LYS A 4 -9.77 -18.67 22.52
C LYS A 4 -9.36 -18.65 21.04
N PHE A 5 -8.96 -17.49 20.53
CA PHE A 5 -8.27 -17.38 19.25
C PHE A 5 -6.87 -18.01 19.37
N PRO A 6 -6.43 -18.86 18.43
CA PRO A 6 -5.07 -19.40 18.43
C PRO A 6 -4.06 -18.31 18.04
N SER A 7 -2.89 -18.35 18.67
CA SER A 7 -1.79 -17.40 18.54
C SER A 7 -1.15 -17.46 17.14
N PHE A 8 -1.00 -16.28 16.52
CA PHE A 8 -0.32 -16.07 15.24
C PHE A 8 1.19 -15.87 15.46
N GLN A 9 2.03 -16.79 14.98
CA GLN A 9 3.49 -16.61 14.90
C GLN A 9 3.86 -15.79 13.67
N ILE A 10 4.34 -14.55 13.84
CA ILE A 10 4.74 -13.69 12.69
C ILE A 10 6.20 -13.27 12.79
N LEU A 11 7.02 -13.76 11.85
CA LEU A 11 8.22 -13.16 11.22
C LEU A 11 9.09 -12.20 12.05
N VAL A 12 10.21 -12.69 12.58
CA VAL A 12 11.27 -11.90 13.23
C VAL A 12 12.31 -11.44 12.20
N PHE A 13 12.65 -10.16 12.21
CA PHE A 13 13.71 -9.57 11.39
C PHE A 13 15.00 -9.42 12.22
N LYS A 14 16.07 -10.16 11.89
CA LYS A 14 17.41 -9.90 12.46
C LYS A 14 18.55 -9.99 11.43
N ASP A 15 19.42 -9.00 11.64
CA ASP A 15 20.80 -8.73 11.19
C ASP A 15 21.17 -8.24 9.77
N VAL A 16 22.11 -7.29 9.80
CA VAL A 16 22.26 -6.10 8.96
C VAL A 16 23.51 -6.15 8.04
N ASP A 17 24.29 -7.23 8.05
CA ASP A 17 25.67 -7.11 7.54
C ASP A 17 25.91 -7.37 6.05
N LYS A 18 24.88 -7.62 5.21
CA LYS A 18 25.10 -7.89 3.77
C LYS A 18 24.05 -7.32 2.80
N GLY A 19 23.36 -6.23 3.15
CA GLY A 19 22.47 -5.53 2.22
C GLY A 19 21.33 -6.37 1.62
N HIS A 20 21.05 -7.54 2.19
CA HIS A 20 19.97 -8.45 1.80
C HIS A 20 19.25 -8.89 3.07
N VAL A 21 18.02 -8.39 3.26
CA VAL A 21 17.14 -8.82 4.36
C VAL A 21 16.56 -10.19 3.99
N SER A 22 17.18 -11.27 4.49
CA SER A 22 16.58 -12.60 4.44
C SER A 22 15.59 -12.76 5.60
N LEU A 23 14.43 -13.36 5.30
CA LEU A 23 13.43 -13.67 6.31
C LEU A 23 13.79 -15.05 6.85
N GLN A 24 14.03 -15.19 8.15
CA GLN A 24 14.09 -16.51 8.75
C GLN A 24 12.73 -16.83 9.36
N ILE A 25 12.08 -17.85 8.80
CA ILE A 25 10.79 -18.38 9.25
C ILE A 25 11.10 -19.56 10.17
N PRO A 26 10.46 -19.68 11.35
CA PRO A 26 10.55 -20.90 12.16
C PRO A 26 10.11 -22.10 11.32
N GLU A 27 10.90 -23.18 11.28
CA GLU A 27 10.63 -24.41 10.50
C GLU A 27 9.35 -25.16 10.91
N ASN A 28 8.62 -24.65 11.90
CA ASN A 28 7.41 -25.27 12.41
C ASN A 28 6.24 -24.90 11.50
N GLY A 29 5.67 -25.90 10.82
CA GLY A 29 4.64 -25.81 9.77
C GLY A 29 3.30 -25.10 10.09
N LYS A 30 3.22 -24.30 11.16
CA LYS A 30 2.04 -23.48 11.53
C LYS A 30 1.85 -22.25 10.64
N LEU A 31 2.93 -21.66 10.11
CA LEU A 31 2.83 -20.48 9.25
C LEU A 31 2.09 -20.78 7.93
N ARG A 32 2.14 -22.05 7.51
CA ARG A 32 1.41 -22.58 6.35
C ARG A 32 -0.10 -22.53 6.59
N GLU A 33 -0.56 -22.95 7.77
CA GLU A 33 -1.99 -22.94 8.14
C GLU A 33 -2.57 -21.53 8.24
N ASP A 34 -1.83 -20.58 8.83
CA ASP A 34 -2.28 -19.18 8.98
C ASP A 34 -2.35 -18.46 7.62
N PHE A 35 -1.41 -18.76 6.73
CA PHE A 35 -1.44 -18.26 5.35
C PHE A 35 -2.58 -18.89 4.54
N HIS A 36 -2.84 -20.20 4.68
CA HIS A 36 -4.00 -20.84 4.05
C HIS A 36 -5.31 -20.19 4.50
N ARG A 37 -5.45 -19.89 5.80
CA ARG A 37 -6.65 -19.23 6.34
C ARG A 37 -6.84 -17.80 5.84
N LEU A 38 -5.77 -16.99 5.84
CA LEU A 38 -5.84 -15.63 5.29
C LEU A 38 -6.16 -15.65 3.79
N LYS A 39 -5.60 -16.61 3.04
CA LYS A 39 -5.89 -16.81 1.63
C LYS A 39 -7.34 -17.21 1.40
N GLU A 40 -7.86 -18.17 2.15
CA GLU A 40 -9.27 -18.59 2.06
C GLU A 40 -10.22 -17.45 2.41
N GLN A 41 -9.91 -16.70 3.48
CA GLN A 41 -10.72 -15.55 3.86
C GLN A 41 -10.72 -14.48 2.78
N PHE A 42 -9.55 -14.13 2.23
CA PHE A 42 -9.44 -13.15 1.15
C PHE A 42 -10.13 -13.62 -0.14
N LEU A 43 -10.01 -14.90 -0.49
CA LEU A 43 -10.69 -15.49 -1.64
C LEU A 43 -12.21 -15.49 -1.45
N ASN A 44 -12.69 -15.86 -0.26
CA ASN A 44 -14.11 -15.84 0.06
C ASN A 44 -14.66 -14.42 0.03
N GLU A 45 -13.98 -13.44 0.63
CA GLU A 45 -14.37 -12.02 0.60
C GLU A 45 -14.37 -11.47 -0.84
N THR A 46 -13.41 -11.88 -1.68
CA THR A 46 -13.35 -11.45 -3.10
C THR A 46 -14.46 -12.08 -3.94
N LEU A 47 -14.82 -13.34 -3.67
CA LEU A 47 -15.93 -14.05 -4.32
C LEU A 47 -17.28 -13.50 -3.86
N GLU A 48 -17.45 -13.21 -2.57
CA GLU A 48 -18.64 -12.56 -2.00
C GLU A 48 -18.83 -11.13 -2.53
N ALA A 49 -17.73 -10.41 -2.77
CA ALA A 49 -17.74 -9.09 -3.40
C ALA A 49 -17.98 -9.13 -4.92
N ASN A 50 -18.28 -10.30 -5.50
CA ASN A 50 -18.64 -10.50 -6.91
C ASN A 50 -17.58 -10.04 -7.92
N TYR A 51 -16.31 -9.95 -7.49
CA TYR A 51 -15.20 -9.74 -8.40
C TYR A 51 -14.95 -11.04 -9.16
N GLN A 52 -15.15 -11.05 -10.47
CA GLN A 52 -14.80 -12.19 -11.31
C GLN A 52 -13.28 -12.37 -11.32
N ILE A 53 -12.78 -13.22 -10.43
CA ILE A 53 -11.38 -13.65 -10.45
C ILE A 53 -11.23 -14.57 -11.66
N ASP A 54 -10.59 -14.05 -12.71
CA ASP A 54 -10.20 -14.81 -13.90
C ASP A 54 -9.48 -16.11 -13.50
N GLU A 55 -9.86 -17.25 -14.13
CA GLU A 55 -9.22 -18.55 -13.90
C GLU A 55 -7.69 -18.51 -14.09
N ARG A 56 -7.20 -17.60 -14.93
CA ARG A 56 -5.76 -17.34 -15.12
C ARG A 56 -5.10 -16.79 -13.86
N ILE A 57 -5.80 -15.98 -13.07
CA ILE A 57 -5.32 -15.44 -11.79
C ILE A 57 -5.41 -16.52 -10.70
N GLN A 58 -6.47 -17.34 -10.71
CA GLN A 58 -6.59 -18.50 -9.81
C GLN A 58 -5.41 -19.49 -9.95
N LYS A 59 -4.91 -19.69 -11.17
CA LYS A 59 -3.73 -20.53 -11.43
C LYS A 59 -2.47 -20.07 -10.68
N TYR A 60 -2.33 -18.78 -10.42
CA TYR A 60 -1.20 -18.20 -9.66
C TYR A 60 -1.42 -18.19 -8.14
N THR A 61 -2.59 -18.65 -7.67
CA THR A 61 -2.96 -18.81 -6.26
C THR A 61 -3.16 -20.28 -5.83
N ARG A 62 -3.16 -21.22 -6.79
CA ARG A 62 -3.19 -22.66 -6.52
C ARG A 62 -1.83 -23.16 -6.01
N GLU A 63 -1.91 -24.04 -5.03
CA GLU A 63 -0.84 -24.50 -4.14
C GLU A 63 0.13 -25.50 -4.73
N ASP A 64 -0.12 -25.96 -5.95
CA ASP A 64 0.53 -27.16 -6.50
C ASP A 64 2.05 -26.98 -6.71
N ASN A 65 2.60 -25.78 -6.44
CA ASN A 65 4.03 -25.43 -6.53
C ASN A 65 4.58 -24.74 -5.25
N CYS A 66 3.95 -24.91 -4.08
CA CYS A 66 4.35 -24.21 -2.84
C CYS A 66 5.53 -24.86 -2.08
N ASP A 67 6.19 -25.88 -2.62
CA ASP A 67 7.28 -26.62 -1.93
C ASP A 67 8.70 -26.20 -2.35
N ASP A 68 8.79 -25.22 -3.25
CA ASP A 68 10.06 -24.73 -3.77
C ASP A 68 10.39 -23.42 -3.03
N GLY A 69 11.62 -23.25 -2.51
CA GLY A 69 12.11 -22.02 -1.85
C GLY A 69 12.01 -20.69 -2.64
N LYS A 70 11.30 -20.71 -3.78
CA LYS A 70 10.89 -19.59 -4.63
C LYS A 70 9.60 -18.90 -4.15
N PHE A 71 8.76 -19.54 -3.33
CA PHE A 71 7.46 -18.96 -2.93
C PHE A 71 7.60 -17.68 -2.10
N LEU A 72 8.49 -17.69 -1.10
CA LEU A 72 8.67 -16.56 -0.20
C LEU A 72 9.14 -15.27 -0.92
N PRO A 73 10.14 -15.31 -1.83
CA PRO A 73 10.49 -14.15 -2.66
C PRO A 73 9.32 -13.61 -3.49
N ILE A 74 8.51 -14.50 -4.08
CA ILE A 74 7.35 -14.12 -4.89
C ILE A 74 6.31 -13.42 -4.03
N MET A 75 6.02 -13.96 -2.84
CA MET A 75 5.07 -13.36 -1.91
C MET A 75 5.53 -11.98 -1.44
N LYS A 76 6.81 -11.83 -1.05
CA LYS A 76 7.40 -10.53 -0.69
C LYS A 76 7.25 -9.51 -1.81
N HIS A 77 7.56 -9.91 -3.04
CA HIS A 77 7.44 -9.03 -4.21
C HIS A 77 5.98 -8.59 -4.44
N ARG A 78 5.04 -9.53 -4.41
CA ARG A 78 3.60 -9.23 -4.55
C ARG A 78 3.09 -8.30 -3.46
N LEU A 79 3.48 -8.51 -2.21
CA LEU A 79 3.09 -7.65 -1.11
C LEU A 79 3.65 -6.24 -1.26
N ALA A 80 4.93 -6.12 -1.64
CA ALA A 80 5.56 -4.83 -1.91
C ALA A 80 4.86 -4.06 -3.04
N VAL A 81 4.50 -4.75 -4.13
CA VAL A 81 3.74 -4.16 -5.24
C VAL A 81 2.37 -3.68 -4.78
N ASN A 82 1.63 -4.49 -4.03
CA ASN A 82 0.30 -4.10 -3.54
C ASN A 82 0.38 -2.90 -2.60
N ILE A 83 1.32 -2.90 -1.65
CA ILE A 83 1.56 -1.76 -0.74
C ILE A 83 1.89 -0.51 -1.57
N PHE A 84 2.76 -0.61 -2.57
CA PHE A 84 3.10 0.53 -3.43
C PHE A 84 1.89 1.06 -4.22
N VAL A 85 1.07 0.16 -4.78
CA VAL A 85 -0.12 0.52 -5.56
C VAL A 85 -1.12 1.31 -4.71
N VAL A 86 -1.40 0.85 -3.49
CA VAL A 86 -2.39 1.49 -2.61
C VAL A 86 -1.86 2.71 -1.85
N THR A 87 -0.55 2.97 -1.90
CA THR A 87 0.09 4.12 -1.23
C THR A 87 0.66 5.10 -2.24
N GLY A 88 1.92 4.91 -2.65
CA GLY A 88 2.67 5.83 -3.51
C GLY A 88 2.04 6.03 -4.89
N PHE A 89 1.54 4.96 -5.53
CA PHE A 89 0.87 5.09 -6.82
C PHE A 89 -0.47 5.81 -6.70
N HIS A 90 -1.30 5.45 -5.70
CA HIS A 90 -2.55 6.15 -5.46
C HIS A 90 -2.33 7.63 -5.16
N ARG A 91 -1.33 7.99 -4.35
CA ARG A 91 -0.98 9.39 -4.11
C ARG A 91 -0.53 10.09 -5.40
N HIS A 92 0.26 9.41 -6.23
CA HIS A 92 0.73 9.97 -7.51
C HIS A 92 -0.43 10.34 -8.44
N VAL A 93 -1.44 9.49 -8.58
CA VAL A 93 -2.63 9.78 -9.40
C VAL A 93 -3.67 10.65 -8.69
N GLY A 94 -3.74 10.60 -7.36
CA GLY A 94 -4.63 11.43 -6.55
C GLY A 94 -4.28 12.92 -6.63
N PHE A 95 -3.01 13.25 -6.87
CA PHE A 95 -2.56 14.62 -7.13
C PHE A 95 -3.20 15.26 -8.38
N VAL A 96 -3.82 14.46 -9.26
CA VAL A 96 -4.56 15.01 -10.41
C VAL A 96 -5.73 15.90 -9.96
N GLY A 97 -6.27 15.68 -8.76
CA GLY A 97 -7.23 16.56 -8.11
C GLY A 97 -6.79 18.02 -8.03
N ASP A 98 -5.50 18.26 -7.80
CA ASP A 98 -4.94 19.61 -7.68
C ASP A 98 -4.94 20.35 -9.03
N TYR A 99 -4.78 19.62 -10.14
CA TYR A 99 -4.89 20.22 -11.48
C TYR A 99 -6.35 20.56 -11.83
N TYR A 100 -7.32 19.79 -11.34
CA TYR A 100 -8.74 20.08 -11.57
C TYR A 100 -9.24 21.33 -10.85
N ALA A 101 -8.44 21.92 -9.95
CA ALA A 101 -8.77 23.22 -9.36
C ALA A 101 -8.78 24.35 -10.40
N ASP A 102 -8.02 24.21 -11.50
CA ASP A 102 -8.01 25.15 -12.62
C ASP A 102 -8.69 24.53 -13.86
N PRO A 103 -9.93 24.94 -14.21
CA PRO A 103 -10.65 24.41 -15.37
C PRO A 103 -10.04 24.80 -16.72
N GLY A 104 -9.10 25.74 -16.77
CA GLY A 104 -8.30 26.06 -17.96
C GLY A 104 -7.11 25.14 -18.16
N LEU A 105 -6.58 24.59 -17.07
CA LEU A 105 -5.50 23.63 -17.10
C LEU A 105 -6.01 22.20 -17.31
N ALA A 106 -7.00 21.77 -16.53
CA ALA A 106 -7.56 20.42 -16.59
C ALA A 106 -9.07 20.40 -16.35
N THR A 107 -9.80 19.66 -17.21
CA THR A 107 -11.23 19.41 -17.05
C THR A 107 -11.59 18.09 -17.73
N MET A 108 -12.66 17.45 -17.28
CA MET A 108 -13.17 16.20 -17.85
C MET A 108 -13.93 16.37 -19.17
N SER A 109 -14.21 17.61 -19.58
CA SER A 109 -14.91 17.90 -20.82
C SER A 109 -14.55 19.27 -21.35
N TRP A 110 -14.26 19.33 -22.65
CA TRP A 110 -14.05 20.54 -23.43
C TRP A 110 -15.08 20.60 -24.55
N LYS A 111 -15.64 21.79 -24.79
CA LYS A 111 -16.40 22.04 -26.01
C LYS A 111 -15.49 22.76 -27.00
N SER A 112 -15.57 22.37 -28.28
CA SER A 112 -14.85 23.07 -29.34
C SER A 112 -15.15 24.57 -29.32
N GLY A 113 -14.09 25.37 -29.39
CA GLY A 113 -14.13 26.84 -29.34
C GLY A 113 -14.22 27.45 -27.94
N GLU A 114 -14.34 26.66 -26.86
CA GLU A 114 -14.28 27.16 -25.48
C GLU A 114 -12.84 27.06 -24.95
N ALA A 115 -12.39 28.08 -24.21
CA ALA A 115 -11.03 28.14 -23.65
C ALA A 115 -10.90 27.47 -22.27
N PHE A 116 -12.02 27.07 -21.65
CA PHE A 116 -12.07 26.52 -20.30
C PHE A 116 -13.16 25.46 -20.19
N GLY A 117 -13.04 24.57 -19.21
CA GLY A 117 -14.10 23.63 -18.84
C GLY A 117 -15.39 24.34 -18.41
N ARG A 118 -16.53 23.78 -18.80
CA ARG A 118 -17.84 24.36 -18.47
C ARG A 118 -18.11 24.32 -16.96
N PRO A 119 -18.72 25.37 -16.36
CA PRO A 119 -18.92 25.47 -14.91
C PRO A 119 -19.62 24.25 -14.30
N ARG A 120 -20.66 23.70 -14.96
CA ARG A 120 -21.37 22.51 -14.46
C ARG A 120 -20.46 21.29 -14.33
N GLN A 121 -19.61 21.03 -15.32
CA GLN A 121 -18.72 19.87 -15.30
C GLN A 121 -17.61 20.06 -14.26
N HIS A 122 -17.09 21.29 -14.17
CA HIS A 122 -16.11 21.64 -13.17
C HIS A 122 -16.68 21.43 -11.76
N MET A 123 -17.90 21.91 -11.47
CA MET A 123 -18.57 21.69 -10.18
C MET A 123 -18.73 20.21 -9.83
N ILE A 124 -19.11 19.37 -10.79
CA ILE A 124 -19.20 17.91 -10.56
C ILE A 124 -17.82 17.35 -10.18
N MET A 125 -16.77 17.76 -10.88
CA MET A 125 -15.41 17.30 -10.58
C MET A 125 -14.90 17.85 -9.24
N SER A 126 -15.19 19.09 -8.88
CA SER A 126 -14.84 19.65 -7.57
C SER A 126 -15.48 18.85 -6.44
N VAL A 127 -16.75 18.45 -6.59
CA VAL A 127 -17.45 17.59 -5.63
C VAL A 127 -16.75 16.22 -5.53
N VAL A 128 -16.45 15.58 -6.65
CA VAL A 128 -15.71 14.30 -6.65
C VAL A 128 -14.37 14.47 -5.95
N ASN A 129 -13.61 15.51 -6.29
CA ASN A 129 -12.30 15.78 -5.71
C ASN A 129 -12.37 15.91 -4.18
N VAL A 130 -13.32 16.70 -3.67
CA VAL A 130 -13.55 16.85 -2.22
C VAL A 130 -13.78 15.50 -1.52
N PHE A 131 -14.58 14.62 -2.11
CA PHE A 131 -14.86 13.30 -1.53
C PHE A 131 -13.73 12.28 -1.72
N THR A 132 -12.80 12.53 -2.63
CA THR A 132 -11.64 11.65 -2.88
C THR A 132 -10.32 12.18 -2.34
N SER A 133 -10.29 13.40 -1.80
CA SER A 133 -9.09 14.08 -1.28
C SER A 133 -9.13 14.30 0.24
N MET A 134 -9.93 13.52 0.97
CA MET A 134 -9.97 13.59 2.44
C MET A 134 -8.64 13.11 3.01
N ARG A 135 -8.06 13.86 3.95
CA ARG A 135 -6.78 13.54 4.57
C ARG A 135 -6.83 12.16 5.23
N GLN A 136 -5.95 11.26 4.82
CA GLN A 136 -5.76 9.97 5.46
C GLN A 136 -4.49 9.94 6.32
N PRO A 137 -4.39 8.97 7.24
CA PRO A 137 -3.16 8.71 7.98
C PRO A 137 -1.97 8.51 7.04
N LEU A 138 -0.83 9.14 7.36
CA LEU A 138 0.36 9.03 6.53
C LEU A 138 1.03 7.67 6.71
N LEU A 139 1.65 7.16 5.63
CA LEU A 139 2.39 5.90 5.66
C LEU A 139 3.53 5.90 6.70
N LYS A 140 4.07 7.08 7.01
CA LYS A 140 5.15 7.24 7.99
C LYS A 140 4.70 7.38 9.45
N GLU A 141 3.40 7.34 9.74
CA GLU A 141 2.90 7.40 11.12
C GLU A 141 3.31 6.18 11.97
N ASP A 142 3.12 6.30 13.28
CA ASP A 142 3.47 5.26 14.23
C ASP A 142 2.32 4.24 14.41
N TYR A 143 2.46 3.10 13.72
CA TYR A 143 1.50 2.01 13.79
C TYR A 143 1.90 0.89 14.77
N THR A 144 2.91 1.11 15.64
CA THR A 144 3.37 0.04 16.54
C THR A 144 2.31 -0.37 17.56
N HIS A 145 1.31 0.47 17.79
CA HIS A 145 0.14 0.14 18.59
C HIS A 145 -0.68 -1.04 18.03
N LEU A 146 -0.64 -1.28 16.71
CA LEU A 146 -1.30 -2.42 16.06
C LEU A 146 -0.61 -3.75 16.35
N PHE A 147 0.66 -3.74 16.77
CA PHE A 147 1.43 -4.96 17.02
C PHE A 147 1.28 -5.48 18.45
N LYS A 148 0.61 -4.72 19.32
CA LYS A 148 0.45 -5.06 20.73
C LYS A 148 -0.28 -6.39 20.90
N GLY A 149 0.33 -7.32 21.62
CA GLY A 149 -0.25 -8.64 21.90
C GLY A 149 -0.11 -9.66 20.76
N LEU A 150 0.59 -9.32 19.66
CA LEU A 150 0.99 -10.30 18.66
C LEU A 150 2.21 -11.10 19.15
N GLU A 151 2.35 -12.35 18.70
CA GLU A 151 3.37 -13.28 19.19
C GLU A 151 4.82 -12.80 18.96
N ASN A 152 5.01 -11.84 18.06
CA ASN A 152 6.30 -11.20 17.79
C ASN A 152 6.17 -9.67 17.74
N GLU A 153 5.53 -9.10 18.74
CA GLU A 153 5.37 -7.65 18.90
C GLU A 153 6.70 -6.90 18.75
N GLU A 154 7.77 -7.37 19.40
CA GLU A 154 9.08 -6.71 19.37
C GLU A 154 9.70 -6.72 17.97
N GLY A 155 9.67 -7.87 17.27
CA GLY A 155 10.21 -7.99 15.92
C GLY A 155 9.43 -7.16 14.89
N LEU A 156 8.09 -7.11 15.02
CA LEU A 156 7.23 -6.29 14.17
C LEU A 156 7.44 -4.79 14.43
N THR A 157 7.53 -4.40 15.70
CA THR A 157 7.84 -3.03 16.10
C THR A 157 9.18 -2.58 15.54
N LYS A 158 10.22 -3.42 15.67
CA LYS A 158 11.53 -3.15 15.09
C LYS A 158 11.48 -3.02 13.57
N ALA A 159 10.77 -3.92 12.89
CA ALA A 159 10.61 -3.86 11.44
C ALA A 159 9.92 -2.57 10.98
N TRP A 160 8.88 -2.13 11.70
CA TRP A 160 8.20 -0.89 11.43
C TRP A 160 9.10 0.34 11.63
N ARG A 161 9.87 0.38 12.73
CA ARG A 161 10.83 1.47 12.97
C ARG A 161 11.89 1.54 11.89
N ASN A 162 12.40 0.40 11.43
CA ASN A 162 13.33 0.34 10.30
C ASN A 162 12.69 0.86 9.01
N PHE A 163 11.43 0.47 8.75
CA PHE A 163 10.69 0.99 7.60
C PHE A 163 10.51 2.51 7.67
N GLN A 164 10.16 3.06 8.85
CA GLN A 164 10.08 4.51 9.06
C GLN A 164 11.42 5.21 8.81
N ALA A 165 12.53 4.64 9.27
CA ALA A 165 13.86 5.17 8.99
C ALA A 165 14.17 5.20 7.49
N ASN A 166 13.86 4.13 6.76
CA ASN A 166 14.04 4.09 5.31
C ASN A 166 13.15 5.13 4.58
N LEU A 167 11.92 5.36 5.05
CA LEU A 167 11.07 6.42 4.52
C LEU A 167 11.67 7.81 4.78
N GLN A 168 12.27 8.03 5.95
CA GLN A 168 12.94 9.28 6.27
C GLN A 168 14.11 9.56 5.32
N GLU A 169 14.92 8.54 5.00
CA GLU A 169 16.01 8.68 4.02
C GLU A 169 15.48 9.05 2.62
N VAL A 170 14.39 8.43 2.19
CA VAL A 170 13.72 8.76 0.92
C VAL A 170 13.18 10.19 0.93
N GLU A 171 12.60 10.62 2.04
CA GLU A 171 12.09 11.99 2.22
C GLU A 171 13.21 13.03 2.05
N GLU A 172 14.35 12.81 2.72
CA GLU A 172 15.52 13.69 2.64
C GLU A 172 16.10 13.76 1.21
N GLU A 173 16.19 12.62 0.53
CA GLU A 173 16.67 12.60 -0.86
C GLU A 173 15.70 13.31 -1.82
N ILE A 174 14.39 13.22 -1.60
CA ILE A 174 13.39 13.96 -2.38
C ILE A 174 13.52 15.47 -2.13
N ASP A 175 13.67 15.89 -0.88
CA ASP A 175 13.86 17.30 -0.52
C ASP A 175 15.13 17.86 -1.20
N ARG A 176 16.26 17.16 -1.06
CA ARG A 176 17.54 17.54 -1.69
C ARG A 176 17.44 17.66 -3.21
N ARG A 177 16.69 16.76 -3.87
CA ARG A 177 16.45 16.85 -5.32
C ARG A 177 15.57 18.04 -5.69
N ASN A 178 14.59 18.36 -4.84
CA ASN A 178 13.65 19.46 -5.07
C ASN A 178 14.27 20.84 -4.85
N GLU A 179 15.35 20.97 -4.07
CA GLU A 179 16.09 22.24 -3.93
C GLU A 179 16.58 22.82 -5.26
N LYS A 180 16.89 21.95 -6.23
CA LYS A 180 17.41 22.33 -7.55
C LYS A 180 16.34 22.51 -8.61
N ARG A 181 15.06 22.29 -8.27
CA ARG A 181 13.95 22.30 -9.23
C ARG A 181 13.14 23.58 -9.07
N GLU A 182 12.80 24.18 -10.20
CA GLU A 182 11.82 25.28 -10.27
C GLU A 182 10.43 24.77 -9.87
N ILE A 183 10.03 23.60 -10.39
CA ILE A 183 8.79 22.92 -10.04
C ILE A 183 9.12 21.69 -9.18
N LYS A 184 8.73 21.74 -7.91
CA LYS A 184 8.99 20.67 -6.95
C LYS A 184 8.12 19.46 -7.25
N ASN A 185 8.71 18.26 -7.23
CA ASN A 185 7.97 17.01 -7.32
C ASN A 185 7.86 16.41 -5.91
N ILE A 186 6.67 16.50 -5.33
CA ILE A 186 6.36 16.01 -3.97
C ILE A 186 5.45 14.79 -3.97
N ASN A 187 5.03 14.30 -5.16
CA ASN A 187 3.92 13.36 -5.30
C ASN A 187 4.18 12.00 -4.64
N MET A 188 5.45 11.64 -4.42
CA MET A 188 5.85 10.42 -3.71
C MET A 188 6.66 10.71 -2.44
N SER A 189 6.63 11.94 -1.94
CA SER A 189 7.28 12.27 -0.66
C SER A 189 6.54 11.59 0.49
N PRO A 190 7.24 10.87 1.40
CA PRO A 190 6.63 10.31 2.61
C PRO A 190 5.91 11.34 3.50
N LYS A 191 6.14 12.65 3.29
CA LYS A 191 5.36 13.75 3.89
C LYS A 191 3.88 13.77 3.49
N VAL A 192 3.55 13.20 2.33
CA VAL A 192 2.20 13.29 1.73
C VAL A 192 1.66 11.95 1.25
N VAL A 193 2.44 10.87 1.34
CA VAL A 193 1.98 9.52 0.99
C VAL A 193 1.16 8.95 2.13
N GLU A 194 -0.09 8.61 1.82
CA GLU A 194 -1.07 8.01 2.72
C GLU A 194 -0.84 6.50 2.85
N SER A 195 -1.29 5.90 3.95
CA SER A 195 -1.06 4.47 4.25
C SER A 195 -2.01 3.51 3.54
N ALA A 196 -3.12 4.01 2.98
CA ALA A 196 -4.09 3.21 2.24
C ALA A 196 -4.92 4.07 1.27
N VAL A 197 -5.72 3.40 0.45
CA VAL A 197 -6.84 4.01 -0.28
C VAL A 197 -8.08 3.87 0.59
N SER A 198 -8.49 4.93 1.27
CA SER A 198 -9.73 4.97 2.04
C SER A 198 -10.60 6.15 1.62
N LYS A 199 -11.91 5.88 1.53
CA LYS A 199 -12.96 6.86 1.34
C LYS A 199 -13.84 6.90 2.57
#